data_AF-A0A6N4WSG9-F1
#
_entry.id   AF-A0A6N4WSG9-F1
#
_cell.length_a   1.000
_cell.length_b   1.000
_cell.length_c   1.000
_cell.angle_alpha   90.00
_cell.angle_beta   90.00
_cell.angle_gamma   90.00
#
_symmetry.space_group_name_H-M   'P 1'
#
loop_
_entity.id
_entity.type
_entity.pdbx_description
1 polymer ?
#
loop_
_entity_poly.entity_id
_entity_poly.type
_entity_poly.pdbx_seq_one_letter_code
_entity_poly.pdbx_strand_id
1 'polypeptide(L)'
;MKNKLSTAISILALLAFAFLSCSYITSDPSFTKWMNGSEYQKNFDLKYKEGYFPIVVEAKSSLTGAIVFRACYVPFPKYPSEAFWFYSNHGVSTENFENRHRDLKKDGYFLAYHQSFEPSPGHCIHQATWIKSKK
;
A
#
# COMPACT_ATOMS: atom_id res chain seq x y z
N MET A 1 25.39 38.29 -47.93
CA MET A 1 25.43 36.82 -47.75
C MET A 1 24.71 36.46 -46.48
N LYS A 2 23.58 35.76 -46.61
CA LYS A 2 22.60 35.48 -45.57
C LYS A 2 22.96 34.17 -44.84
N ASN A 3 22.92 34.25 -43.51
CA ASN A 3 22.17 33.36 -42.61
C ASN A 3 22.46 31.85 -42.69
N LYS A 4 23.42 31.35 -41.89
CA LYS A 4 23.45 29.92 -41.50
C LYS A 4 23.91 29.62 -40.06
N LEU A 5 24.12 30.63 -39.22
CA LEU A 5 24.71 30.40 -37.89
C LEU A 5 23.75 30.59 -36.70
N SER A 6 22.51 31.07 -36.92
CA SER A 6 21.59 31.40 -35.82
C SER A 6 20.54 30.33 -35.52
N THR A 7 20.46 29.24 -36.29
CA THR A 7 19.34 28.28 -36.17
C THR A 7 19.69 26.97 -35.45
N ALA A 8 20.98 26.69 -35.23
CA ALA A 8 21.40 25.42 -34.61
C ALA A 8 21.42 25.46 -33.07
N ILE A 9 21.56 26.65 -32.46
CA ILE A 9 21.69 26.77 -31.00
C ILE A 9 20.32 26.79 -30.30
N SER A 10 19.26 27.20 -30.98
CA SER A 10 17.90 27.25 -30.39
C SER A 10 17.19 25.89 -30.34
N ILE A 11 17.62 24.90 -31.12
CA ILE A 11 16.96 23.57 -31.13
C ILE A 11 17.50 22.67 -30.01
N LEU A 12 18.73 22.88 -29.54
CA LEU A 12 19.30 22.09 -28.45
C LEU A 12 18.75 22.47 -27.07
N ALA A 13 18.33 23.74 -26.88
CA ALA A 13 17.75 24.20 -25.62
C ALA A 13 16.27 23.83 -25.45
N LEU A 14 15.52 23.61 -26.53
CA LEU A 14 14.12 23.21 -26.46
C LEU A 14 13.92 21.70 -26.25
N LEU A 15 14.89 20.85 -26.59
CA LEU A 15 14.83 19.41 -26.33
C LEU A 15 15.21 19.02 -24.90
N ALA A 16 15.94 19.89 -24.17
CA ALA A 16 16.28 19.66 -22.77
C ALA A 16 15.15 20.04 -21.79
N PHE A 17 14.15 20.81 -22.22
CA PHE A 17 13.06 21.28 -21.35
C PHE A 17 11.82 20.37 -21.36
N ALA A 18 11.72 19.44 -22.31
CA ALA A 18 10.55 18.56 -22.44
C ALA A 18 10.60 17.29 -21.55
N PHE A 19 11.74 16.96 -20.95
CA PHE A 19 11.88 15.79 -20.07
C PHE A 19 11.69 16.09 -18.58
N LEU A 20 11.33 17.33 -18.21
CA LEU A 20 10.98 17.71 -16.84
C LEU A 20 9.48 17.65 -16.54
N SER A 21 8.69 16.92 -17.34
CA SER A 21 7.43 16.37 -16.86
C SER A 21 7.73 15.09 -16.06
N CYS A 22 8.55 15.25 -15.02
CA CYS A 22 8.66 14.24 -13.97
C CYS A 22 7.24 14.00 -13.50
N SER A 23 6.72 12.81 -13.80
CA SER A 23 5.38 12.41 -13.44
C SER A 23 5.26 12.71 -11.94
N TYR A 24 4.43 13.67 -11.58
CA TYR A 24 4.00 13.82 -10.20
C TYR A 24 3.28 12.52 -9.90
N ILE A 25 4.01 11.53 -9.39
CA ILE A 25 3.43 10.38 -8.72
C ILE A 25 2.75 11.03 -7.52
N THR A 26 1.48 11.37 -7.68
CA THR A 26 0.64 11.83 -6.59
C THR A 26 0.51 10.63 -5.68
N SER A 27 1.43 10.50 -4.72
CA SER A 27 1.21 9.61 -3.59
C SER A 27 -0.08 10.10 -2.97
N ASP A 28 -1.15 9.30 -3.05
CA ASP A 28 -2.35 9.56 -2.29
C ASP A 28 -1.93 9.80 -0.83
N PRO A 29 -2.13 11.01 -0.28
CA PRO A 29 -1.62 11.38 1.04
C PRO A 29 -2.25 10.54 2.17
N SER A 30 -3.34 9.83 1.90
CA SER A 30 -3.94 8.88 2.85
C SER A 30 -3.12 7.62 3.05
N PHE A 31 -2.23 7.29 2.11
CA PHE A 31 -1.36 6.13 2.19
C PHE A 31 0.00 6.47 2.78
N THR A 32 0.55 5.50 3.50
CA THR A 32 1.98 5.52 3.83
C THR A 32 2.84 5.39 2.58
N LYS A 33 4.10 5.82 2.70
CA LYS A 33 5.12 5.48 1.70
C LYS A 33 5.24 3.97 1.56
N TRP A 34 5.72 3.51 0.41
CA TRP A 34 6.10 2.10 0.22
C TRP A 34 7.25 1.73 1.15
N MET A 35 7.14 0.59 1.82
CA MET A 35 8.05 0.11 2.87
C MET A 35 8.34 -1.38 2.66
N ASN A 36 9.52 -1.87 3.02
CA ASN A 36 9.71 -3.32 3.10
C ASN A 36 8.87 -3.93 4.25
N GLY A 37 8.79 -5.25 4.34
CA GLY A 37 7.97 -5.91 5.37
C GLY A 37 8.33 -5.55 6.81
N SER A 38 9.62 -5.41 7.13
CA SER A 38 10.06 -5.03 8.49
C SER A 38 9.69 -3.59 8.82
N GLU A 39 9.89 -2.67 7.88
CA GLU A 39 9.49 -1.27 8.01
C GLU A 39 7.98 -1.13 8.14
N TYR A 40 7.22 -1.87 7.33
CA TYR A 40 5.77 -1.92 7.40
C TYR A 40 5.30 -2.40 8.77
N GLN A 41 5.86 -3.49 9.31
CA GLN A 41 5.47 -3.99 10.63
C GLN A 41 5.75 -2.96 11.74
N LYS A 42 6.91 -2.30 11.70
CA LYS A 42 7.23 -1.23 12.66
C LYS A 42 6.24 -0.06 12.56
N ASN A 43 5.86 0.31 11.35
CA ASN A 43 4.87 1.36 11.12
C ASN A 43 3.48 0.95 11.61
N PHE A 44 3.06 -0.30 11.37
CA PHE A 44 1.83 -0.87 11.87
C PHE A 44 1.77 -0.82 13.40
N ASP A 45 2.82 -1.28 14.08
CA ASP A 45 2.89 -1.30 15.54
C ASP A 45 2.80 0.11 16.14
N LEU A 46 3.42 1.09 15.47
CA LEU A 46 3.33 2.50 15.86
C LEU A 46 1.89 3.01 15.70
N LYS A 47 1.28 2.81 14.53
CA LYS A 47 -0.08 3.27 14.24
C LYS A 47 -1.12 2.62 15.14
N TYR A 48 -0.94 1.34 15.47
CA TYR A 48 -1.77 0.64 16.45
C TYR A 48 -1.73 1.33 17.82
N LYS A 49 -0.54 1.67 18.32
CA LYS A 49 -0.37 2.40 19.59
C LYS A 49 -0.98 3.80 19.55
N GLU A 50 -0.99 4.45 18.39
CA GLU A 50 -1.63 5.74 18.16
C GLU A 50 -3.17 5.65 18.04
N GLY A 51 -3.75 4.45 18.10
CA GLY A 51 -5.19 4.25 18.01
C GLY A 51 -5.73 4.15 16.59
N TYR A 52 -4.96 3.59 15.66
CA TYR A 52 -5.33 3.41 14.25
C TYR A 52 -5.25 1.94 13.83
N PHE A 53 -6.02 1.59 12.79
CA PHE A 53 -5.90 0.31 12.07
C PHE A 53 -5.87 0.55 10.55
N PRO A 54 -5.27 -0.37 9.76
CA PRO A 54 -5.26 -0.24 8.32
C PRO A 54 -6.60 -0.70 7.73
N ILE A 55 -7.28 0.17 6.99
CA ILE A 55 -8.47 -0.19 6.21
C ILE A 55 -8.12 -0.72 4.82
N VAL A 56 -6.93 -0.39 4.33
CA VAL A 56 -6.34 -0.91 3.09
C VAL A 56 -4.88 -1.26 3.35
N VAL A 57 -4.44 -2.40 2.82
CA VAL A 57 -3.03 -2.82 2.82
C VAL A 57 -2.65 -3.30 1.43
N GLU A 58 -1.65 -2.69 0.82
CA GLU A 58 -1.22 -3.06 -0.52
C GLU A 58 0.19 -3.63 -0.53
N ALA A 59 0.46 -4.53 -1.47
CA ALA A 59 1.77 -5.02 -1.84
C ALA A 59 2.03 -4.83 -3.34
N LYS A 60 3.31 -4.65 -3.69
CA LYS A 60 3.79 -4.72 -5.08
C LYS A 60 5.28 -5.04 -5.12
N SER A 61 5.79 -5.32 -6.31
CA SER A 61 7.23 -5.28 -6.58
C SER A 61 7.72 -3.84 -6.68
N SER A 62 8.84 -3.55 -6.03
CA SER A 62 9.62 -2.33 -6.25
C SER A 62 10.33 -2.39 -7.60
N LEU A 63 10.96 -1.27 -8.00
CA LEU A 63 11.81 -1.23 -9.19
C LEU A 63 13.01 -2.19 -9.12
N THR A 64 13.42 -2.59 -7.91
CA THR A 64 14.52 -3.53 -7.67
C THR A 64 14.03 -4.97 -7.49
N GLY A 65 12.73 -5.23 -7.69
CA GLY A 65 12.12 -6.56 -7.52
C GLY A 65 11.82 -6.96 -6.08
N ALA A 66 12.14 -6.11 -5.10
CA ALA A 66 11.78 -6.36 -3.70
C ALA A 66 10.27 -6.16 -3.47
N ILE A 67 9.67 -6.98 -2.62
CA ILE A 67 8.26 -6.78 -2.22
C ILE A 67 8.19 -5.61 -1.25
N VAL A 68 7.32 -4.65 -1.58
CA VAL A 68 7.06 -3.46 -0.74
C VAL A 68 5.57 -3.34 -0.45
N PHE A 69 5.27 -2.78 0.71
CA PHE A 69 3.93 -2.63 1.25
C PHE A 69 3.60 -1.17 1.57
N ARG A 70 2.32 -0.82 1.52
CA ARG A 70 1.80 0.44 2.08
C ARG A 70 0.42 0.21 2.67
N ALA A 71 -0.04 1.13 3.51
CA ALA A 71 -1.37 1.06 4.10
C ALA A 71 -2.03 2.44 4.18
N CYS A 72 -3.36 2.44 4.14
CA CYS A 72 -4.19 3.57 4.52
C CYS A 72 -4.78 3.28 5.91
N TYR A 73 -4.53 4.19 6.86
CA TYR A 73 -4.93 4.03 8.25
C TYR A 73 -6.11 4.92 8.60
N VAL A 74 -7.02 4.40 9.42
CA VAL A 74 -8.14 5.16 9.99
C VAL A 74 -8.14 4.99 11.51
N PRO A 75 -8.60 5.99 12.27
CA PRO A 75 -8.66 5.89 13.73
C PRO A 75 -9.64 4.79 14.15
N PHE A 76 -9.41 4.21 15.33
CA PHE A 76 -10.40 3.33 15.94
C PHE A 76 -11.74 4.07 16.11
N PRO A 77 -12.88 3.36 15.93
CA PRO A 77 -14.19 3.94 16.21
C PRO A 77 -14.24 4.51 17.64
N LYS A 78 -14.75 5.74 17.79
CA LYS A 78 -14.82 6.45 19.08
C LYS A 78 -16.11 6.20 19.87
N TYR A 79 -17.06 5.45 19.31
CA TYR A 79 -18.39 5.32 19.92
C TYR A 79 -18.38 4.29 21.07
N PRO A 80 -18.78 4.68 22.29
CA PRO A 80 -18.56 3.90 23.51
C PRO A 80 -19.47 2.66 23.68
N SER A 81 -20.43 2.41 22.79
CA SER A 81 -21.33 1.26 22.88
C SER A 81 -20.87 0.04 22.07
N GLU A 82 -19.90 0.20 21.15
CA GLU A 82 -19.53 -0.85 20.21
C GLU A 82 -18.10 -1.31 20.45
N ALA A 83 -17.97 -2.49 21.04
CA ALA A 83 -16.67 -3.14 21.10
C ALA A 83 -16.19 -3.43 19.66
N PHE A 84 -15.03 -2.89 19.32
CA PHE A 84 -14.40 -3.02 18.00
C PHE A 84 -13.14 -3.87 18.13
N TRP A 85 -13.03 -4.87 17.26
CA TRP A 85 -11.83 -5.67 17.11
C TRP A 85 -11.46 -5.77 15.65
N PHE A 86 -10.17 -5.91 15.39
CA PHE A 86 -9.67 -6.16 14.05
C PHE A 86 -8.48 -7.11 14.06
N TYR A 87 -8.24 -7.72 12.91
CA TYR A 87 -7.00 -8.42 12.57
C TYR A 87 -6.49 -7.87 11.26
N SER A 88 -5.19 -7.72 11.11
CA SER A 88 -4.58 -7.38 9.82
C SER A 88 -3.31 -8.18 9.62
N ASN A 89 -3.12 -8.66 8.39
CA ASN A 89 -1.96 -9.43 7.96
C ASN A 89 -1.43 -8.85 6.64
N HIS A 90 -0.12 -8.91 6.46
CA HIS A 90 0.55 -8.58 5.21
C HIS A 90 1.54 -9.69 4.84
N GLY A 91 1.74 -9.91 3.54
CA GLY A 91 2.76 -10.84 3.03
C GLY A 91 2.55 -12.32 3.42
N VAL A 92 1.32 -12.75 3.71
CA VAL A 92 1.06 -14.15 4.11
C VAL A 92 0.78 -15.04 2.89
N SER A 93 1.15 -16.32 2.96
CA SER A 93 0.82 -17.31 1.92
C SER A 93 -0.69 -17.52 1.78
N THR A 94 -1.12 -18.09 0.66
CA THR A 94 -2.52 -18.48 0.43
C THR A 94 -3.07 -19.39 1.51
N GLU A 95 -2.32 -20.43 1.90
CA GLU A 95 -2.73 -21.33 2.97
C GLU A 95 -2.97 -20.59 4.29
N ASN A 96 -2.05 -19.70 4.68
CA ASN A 96 -2.17 -18.92 5.91
C ASN A 96 -3.34 -17.95 5.86
N PHE A 97 -3.59 -17.33 4.70
CA PHE A 97 -4.76 -16.47 4.49
C PHE A 97 -6.05 -17.26 4.65
N GLU A 98 -6.19 -18.41 3.97
CA GLU A 98 -7.41 -19.22 4.00
C GLU A 98 -7.68 -19.78 5.39
N ASN A 99 -6.65 -20.28 6.08
CA ASN A 99 -6.77 -20.75 7.45
C ASN A 99 -7.25 -19.63 8.37
N ARG A 100 -6.59 -18.47 8.32
CA ARG A 100 -6.97 -17.30 9.12
C ARG A 100 -8.38 -16.82 8.79
N HIS A 101 -8.73 -16.76 7.52
CA HIS A 101 -10.03 -16.27 7.08
C HIS A 101 -11.16 -17.16 7.61
N ARG A 102 -11.00 -18.49 7.52
CA ARG A 102 -11.99 -19.43 8.08
C ARG A 102 -12.13 -19.29 9.58
N ASP A 103 -11.03 -19.18 10.31
CA ASP A 103 -11.06 -19.09 11.78
C ASP A 103 -11.73 -17.78 12.23
N LEU A 104 -11.30 -16.65 11.67
CA LEU A 104 -11.90 -15.35 11.98
C LEU A 104 -13.37 -15.26 11.57
N LYS A 105 -13.76 -15.89 10.46
CA LYS A 105 -15.15 -15.98 10.03
C LYS A 105 -16.00 -16.74 11.05
N LYS A 106 -15.51 -17.86 11.60
CA LYS A 106 -16.20 -18.59 12.67
C LYS A 106 -16.34 -17.73 13.93
N ASP A 107 -15.35 -16.90 14.22
CA ASP A 107 -15.34 -15.98 15.36
C ASP A 107 -16.19 -14.72 15.13
N GLY A 108 -16.88 -14.61 13.99
CA GLY A 108 -17.81 -13.52 13.70
C GLY A 108 -17.14 -12.25 13.15
N TYR A 109 -15.89 -12.33 12.71
CA TYR A 109 -15.28 -11.28 11.92
C TYR A 109 -15.72 -11.37 10.46
N PHE A 110 -15.71 -10.24 9.76
CA PHE A 110 -15.84 -10.19 8.31
C PHE A 110 -14.58 -9.62 7.67
N LEU A 111 -14.32 -10.03 6.43
CA LEU A 111 -13.19 -9.56 5.64
C LEU A 111 -13.51 -8.15 5.12
N ALA A 112 -12.88 -7.14 5.70
CA ALA A 112 -13.09 -5.74 5.35
C ALA A 112 -12.27 -5.32 4.12
N TYR A 113 -11.08 -5.92 3.96
CA TYR A 113 -10.20 -5.66 2.84
C TYR A 113 -9.35 -6.88 2.51
N HIS A 114 -9.07 -7.10 1.23
CA HIS A 114 -8.17 -8.13 0.74
C HIS A 114 -7.50 -7.71 -0.57
N GLN A 115 -6.19 -7.95 -0.64
CA GLN A 115 -5.44 -7.97 -1.88
C GLN A 115 -4.61 -9.26 -1.94
N SER A 116 -4.61 -9.89 -3.11
CA SER A 116 -3.64 -10.91 -3.50
C SER A 116 -2.61 -10.30 -4.45
N PHE A 117 -1.35 -10.67 -4.31
CA PHE A 117 -0.28 -10.23 -5.17
C PHE A 117 0.67 -11.40 -5.46
N GLU A 118 1.03 -11.60 -6.72
CA GLU A 118 1.92 -12.68 -7.17
C GLU A 118 3.27 -12.08 -7.64
N PRO A 119 4.26 -11.90 -6.73
CA PRO A 119 5.58 -11.37 -7.07
C PRO A 119 6.37 -12.25 -8.04
N SER A 120 6.08 -13.55 -8.09
CA SER A 120 6.67 -14.50 -9.03
C SER A 120 5.72 -15.66 -9.31
N PRO A 121 5.85 -16.35 -10.46
CA PRO A 121 4.94 -17.42 -10.85
C PRO A 121 4.77 -18.48 -9.76
N GLY A 122 3.53 -18.69 -9.32
CA GLY A 122 3.18 -19.67 -8.28
C GLY A 122 3.46 -19.22 -6.85
N HIS A 123 3.95 -18.00 -6.62
CA HIS A 123 4.14 -17.44 -5.28
C HIS A 123 3.14 -16.30 -5.04
N CYS A 124 1.94 -16.64 -4.57
CA CYS A 124 0.94 -15.65 -4.18
C CYS A 124 1.06 -15.27 -2.70
N ILE A 125 1.05 -13.98 -2.42
CA ILE A 125 0.94 -13.43 -1.07
C ILE A 125 -0.33 -12.62 -0.92
N HIS A 126 -0.86 -12.59 0.30
CA HIS A 126 -2.10 -11.90 0.63
C HIS A 126 -1.88 -10.84 1.70
N GLN A 127 -2.66 -9.78 1.58
CA GLN A 127 -2.78 -8.69 2.53
C GLN A 127 -4.26 -8.54 2.84
N ALA A 128 -4.63 -8.53 4.12
CA ALA A 128 -6.03 -8.54 4.50
C ALA A 128 -6.25 -7.87 5.84
N THR A 129 -7.43 -7.26 5.97
CA THR A 129 -7.96 -6.73 7.22
C THR A 129 -9.33 -7.36 7.47
N TRP A 130 -9.53 -7.90 8.66
CA TRP A 130 -10.80 -8.37 9.16
C TRP A 130 -11.25 -7.49 10.32
N ILE A 131 -12.54 -7.23 10.41
CA ILE A 131 -13.11 -6.45 11.52
C ILE A 131 -14.31 -7.16 12.11
N LYS A 132 -14.56 -6.89 13.39
CA LYS A 132 -15.71 -7.33 14.15
C LYS A 132 -16.15 -6.17 15.01
N SER A 133 -17.39 -5.74 14.85
CA SER A 133 -18.07 -4.85 15.79
C SER A 133 -19.21 -5.61 16.46
N LYS A 134 -19.42 -5.37 17.75
CA LYS A 134 -20.70 -5.72 18.38
C LYS A 134 -21.77 -4.78 17.82
N LYS A 135 -22.83 -5.35 17.25
CA LYS A 135 -24.07 -4.62 16.97
C LYS A 135 -24.76 -4.22 18.27
#